data_AF-A0A0M7AXX4-F1
#
_entry.id   AF-A0A0M7AXX4-F1
#
_cell.length_a   1.000
_cell.length_b   1.000
_cell.length_c   1.000
_cell.angle_alpha   90.00
_cell.angle_beta   90.00
_cell.angle_gamma   90.00
#
_symmetry.space_group_name_H-M   'P 1'
#
loop_
_entity.id
_entity.type
_entity.pdbx_description
1 polymer ?
#
loop_
_entity_poly.entity_id
_entity_poly.type
_entity_poly.pdbx_seq_one_letter_code
_entity_poly.pdbx_strand_id
1 'polypeptide(L)'
;MEVAEHIFGDVEVAKTLVHNVSSPEGALAATDAWIDNLAADGKNNSGNPVYTGLWTIRDAANDNQFVGIRGVFVAPGLPKNSVATFVAIARAYWGNGVSGDSSILLCQQVFEKSDVEAIYTRVWPKLNPASDAVQRRLGFVPAERHTLRDTFGEQRMLEVLDFDLWRASRLQNDEFNETLRQCSIRIGQLAAEDLLEPETAVAQLISALPEALSRSEDVQAQVVDDLRLGLLNPAWASYRMSRDAWGMMKGS
;
A
#
# COMPACT_ATOMS: atom_id res chain seq x y z
N MET A 1 -10.86 14.59 8.93
CA MET A 1 -12.11 14.17 8.26
C MET A 1 -11.83 13.74 6.82
N GLU A 2 -11.23 14.59 5.99
CA GLU A 2 -10.95 14.27 4.57
C GLU A 2 -10.10 12.99 4.34
N VAL A 3 -9.06 12.76 5.15
CA VAL A 3 -8.24 11.52 5.05
C VAL A 3 -9.06 10.28 5.41
N ALA A 4 -9.87 10.35 6.48
CA ALA A 4 -10.75 9.26 6.88
C ALA A 4 -11.80 8.96 5.82
N GLU A 5 -12.38 9.99 5.19
CA GLU A 5 -13.44 9.83 4.20
C GLU A 5 -12.91 9.33 2.85
N HIS A 6 -11.83 9.94 2.34
CA HIS A 6 -11.37 9.70 0.96
C HIS A 6 -10.27 8.66 0.83
N ILE A 7 -9.59 8.28 1.92
CA ILE A 7 -8.52 7.27 1.90
C ILE A 7 -8.93 6.02 2.65
N PHE A 8 -9.23 6.12 3.94
CA PHE A 8 -9.53 4.94 4.77
C PHE A 8 -10.99 4.48 4.70
N GLY A 9 -11.90 5.37 4.35
CA GLY A 9 -13.32 5.10 4.13
C GLY A 9 -13.63 4.56 2.73
N ASP A 10 -12.71 4.72 1.77
CA ASP A 10 -12.81 4.13 0.43
C ASP A 10 -12.06 2.78 0.41
N VAL A 11 -12.81 1.68 0.41
CA VAL A 11 -12.27 0.31 0.38
C VAL A 11 -11.35 0.08 -0.82
N GLU A 12 -11.60 0.73 -1.96
CA GLU A 12 -10.78 0.58 -3.15
C GLU A 12 -9.40 1.23 -2.96
N VAL A 13 -9.32 2.31 -2.20
CA VAL A 13 -8.05 2.91 -1.81
C VAL A 13 -7.40 2.09 -0.71
N ALA A 14 -8.14 1.77 0.35
CA ALA A 14 -7.63 1.10 1.54
C ALA A 14 -7.06 -0.30 1.28
N LYS A 15 -7.60 -1.06 0.31
CA LYS A 15 -7.04 -2.37 -0.08
C LYS A 15 -5.63 -2.31 -0.65
N THR A 16 -5.19 -1.14 -1.11
CA THR A 16 -3.81 -0.94 -1.57
C THR A 16 -2.85 -0.63 -0.40
N LEU A 17 -3.40 -0.44 0.80
CA LEU A 17 -2.71 -0.09 2.03
C LEU A 17 -2.66 -1.29 2.99
N VAL A 18 -1.86 -1.15 4.04
CA VAL A 18 -1.63 -2.19 5.05
C VAL A 18 -2.34 -1.78 6.35
N HIS A 19 -3.66 -1.70 6.27
CA HIS A 19 -4.54 -1.30 7.38
C HIS A 19 -5.83 -2.10 7.34
N ASN A 20 -6.37 -2.46 8.51
CA ASN A 20 -7.70 -3.00 8.62
C ASN A 20 -8.73 -1.87 8.73
N VAL A 21 -9.56 -1.72 7.69
CA VAL A 21 -10.67 -0.74 7.65
C VAL A 21 -12.03 -1.43 7.51
N SER A 22 -12.15 -2.67 7.99
CA SER A 22 -13.40 -3.46 7.95
C SER A 22 -14.55 -2.84 8.74
N SER A 23 -14.29 -1.81 9.56
CA SER A 23 -15.28 -1.01 10.27
C SER A 23 -14.97 0.49 10.19
N PRO A 24 -16.00 1.36 10.37
CA PRO A 24 -15.79 2.80 10.51
C PRO A 24 -14.80 3.16 11.63
N GLU A 25 -14.85 2.46 12.76
CA GLU A 25 -13.93 2.65 13.88
C GLU A 25 -12.49 2.30 13.50
N GLY A 26 -12.30 1.22 12.73
CA GLY A 26 -10.99 0.83 12.20
C GLY A 26 -10.44 1.86 11.22
N ALA A 27 -11.28 2.42 10.34
CA ALA A 27 -10.91 3.50 9.44
C ALA A 27 -10.49 4.78 10.18
N LEU A 28 -11.22 5.15 11.25
CA LEU A 28 -10.87 6.28 12.11
C LEU A 28 -9.56 6.03 12.86
N ALA A 29 -9.39 4.85 13.48
CA ALA A 29 -8.16 4.50 14.19
C ALA A 29 -6.94 4.49 13.25
N ALA A 30 -7.07 3.99 12.03
CA ALA A 30 -6.02 4.05 11.01
C ALA A 30 -5.69 5.49 10.62
N THR A 31 -6.71 6.34 10.50
CA THR A 31 -6.54 7.77 10.21
C THR A 31 -5.79 8.48 11.33
N ASP A 32 -6.21 8.30 12.58
CA ASP A 32 -5.59 8.92 13.75
C ASP A 32 -4.14 8.46 13.89
N ALA A 33 -3.88 7.17 13.74
CA ALA A 33 -2.53 6.62 13.77
C ALA A 33 -1.61 7.25 12.70
N TRP A 34 -2.14 7.57 11.52
CA TRP A 34 -1.38 8.24 10.48
C TRP A 34 -1.17 9.73 10.75
N ILE A 35 -2.21 10.45 11.16
CA ILE A 35 -2.11 11.88 11.44
C ILE A 35 -1.15 12.10 12.61
N ASP A 36 -1.31 11.36 13.70
CA ASP A 36 -0.52 11.61 14.90
C ASP A 36 0.94 11.18 14.75
N ASN A 37 1.22 10.08 14.04
CA ASN A 37 2.57 9.51 13.98
C ASN A 37 3.35 9.81 12.70
N LEU A 38 2.67 10.06 11.57
CA LEU A 38 3.32 10.16 10.26
C LEU A 38 3.14 11.51 9.59
N ALA A 39 2.13 12.32 9.95
CA ALA A 39 2.00 13.66 9.38
C ALA A 39 3.20 14.52 9.77
N ALA A 40 3.62 15.41 8.86
CA ALA A 40 4.77 16.29 9.11
C ALA A 40 4.59 17.13 10.39
N ASP A 41 3.35 17.54 10.68
CA ASP A 41 2.91 18.27 11.87
C ASP A 41 2.23 17.38 12.94
N GLY A 42 2.37 16.05 12.82
CA GLY A 42 1.80 15.07 13.74
C GLY A 42 2.35 15.21 15.16
N LYS A 43 1.50 15.02 16.17
CA LYS A 43 1.84 15.21 17.58
C LYS A 43 2.98 14.32 18.07
N ASN A 44 3.09 13.12 17.51
CA ASN A 44 4.12 12.13 17.86
C ASN A 44 5.27 12.13 16.84
N ASN A 45 5.29 13.07 15.88
CA ASN A 45 6.33 13.18 14.86
C ASN A 45 7.56 14.01 15.30
N SER A 46 7.68 14.30 16.61
CA SER A 46 8.66 15.26 17.16
C SER A 46 10.14 14.88 16.99
N GLY A 47 10.44 13.67 16.56
CA GLY A 47 11.81 13.17 16.34
C GLY A 47 12.25 13.09 14.88
N ASN A 48 11.36 13.39 13.94
CA ASN A 48 11.61 13.16 12.53
C ASN A 48 12.31 14.36 11.86
N PRO A 49 13.27 14.14 10.94
CA PRO A 49 13.90 15.23 10.21
C PRO A 49 12.88 16.12 9.50
N VAL A 50 13.19 17.42 9.34
CA VAL A 50 12.28 18.44 8.75
C VAL A 50 11.76 18.06 7.36
N TYR A 51 12.46 17.20 6.63
CA TYR A 51 12.11 16.71 5.30
C TYR A 51 11.30 15.39 5.31
N THR A 52 10.89 14.90 6.48
CA THR A 52 10.10 13.67 6.65
C THR A 52 8.73 13.98 7.24
N GLY A 53 7.74 13.19 6.83
CA GLY A 53 6.34 13.37 7.17
C GLY A 53 5.44 13.11 5.96
N LEU A 54 4.14 13.08 6.22
CA LEU A 54 3.08 13.07 5.21
C LEU A 54 2.56 14.50 5.01
N TRP A 55 2.34 14.86 3.75
CA TRP A 55 1.71 16.10 3.30
C TRP A 55 0.45 15.79 2.51
N THR A 56 -0.52 16.70 2.54
CA THR A 56 -1.72 16.62 1.70
C THR A 56 -1.42 17.06 0.28
N ILE A 57 -1.96 16.33 -0.69
CA ILE A 57 -2.08 16.75 -2.08
C ILE A 57 -3.43 17.46 -2.23
N ARG A 58 -3.42 18.66 -2.84
CA ARG A 58 -4.59 19.53 -3.00
C ARG A 58 -4.75 19.91 -4.46
N ASP A 59 -5.98 19.94 -4.95
CA ASP A 59 -6.33 20.37 -6.30
C ASP A 59 -6.65 21.87 -6.32
N ALA A 60 -5.66 22.69 -6.69
CA ALA A 60 -5.82 24.13 -6.72
C ALA A 60 -6.86 24.62 -7.76
N ALA A 61 -7.15 23.83 -8.79
CA ALA A 61 -8.16 24.18 -9.79
C ALA A 61 -9.59 23.96 -9.31
N ASN A 62 -9.76 23.20 -8.22
CA ASN A 62 -11.05 22.86 -7.65
C ASN A 62 -11.11 23.23 -6.15
N ASP A 63 -11.02 24.53 -5.88
CA ASP A 63 -11.12 25.12 -4.53
C ASP A 63 -10.22 24.46 -3.47
N ASN A 64 -9.00 24.07 -3.87
CA ASN A 64 -8.05 23.34 -3.02
C ASN A 64 -8.62 22.05 -2.41
N GLN A 65 -9.47 21.33 -3.16
CA GLN A 65 -10.03 20.06 -2.73
C GLN A 65 -8.94 19.05 -2.37
N PHE A 66 -9.15 18.27 -1.31
CA PHE A 66 -8.25 17.17 -0.94
C PHE A 66 -8.22 16.09 -2.01
N VAL A 67 -7.02 15.72 -2.44
CA VAL A 67 -6.78 14.70 -3.48
C VAL A 67 -6.17 13.43 -2.88
N GLY A 68 -5.35 13.58 -1.85
CA GLY A 68 -4.63 12.47 -1.26
C GLY A 68 -3.50 12.93 -0.37
N ILE A 69 -2.59 12.02 -0.08
CA ILE A 69 -1.41 12.29 0.72
C ILE A 69 -0.17 11.67 0.10
N ARG A 70 0.97 12.30 0.35
CA ARG A 70 2.30 11.86 -0.07
C ARG A 70 3.28 12.15 1.04
N GLY A 71 4.29 11.30 1.20
CA GLY A 71 5.38 11.67 2.08
C GLY A 71 6.57 10.73 2.05
N VAL A 72 7.47 10.96 2.99
CA VAL A 72 8.58 10.06 3.29
C VAL A 72 8.78 9.90 4.79
N PHE A 73 9.23 8.72 5.22
CA PHE A 73 9.58 8.45 6.60
C PHE A 73 10.81 7.55 6.68
N VAL A 74 11.50 7.57 7.82
CA VAL A 74 12.58 6.62 8.08
C VAL A 74 11.95 5.27 8.41
N ALA A 75 12.23 4.25 7.60
CA ALA A 75 11.69 2.91 7.79
C ALA A 75 12.77 1.96 8.33
N PRO A 76 12.44 1.06 9.29
CA PRO A 76 13.34 0.01 9.73
C PRO A 76 13.86 -0.83 8.54
N GLY A 77 15.12 -1.25 8.64
CA GLY A 77 15.76 -2.11 7.65
C GLY A 77 16.21 -1.42 6.37
N LEU A 78 15.96 -0.11 6.19
CA LEU A 78 16.56 0.65 5.09
C LEU A 78 18.02 1.01 5.38
N PRO A 79 18.86 1.17 4.34
CA PRO A 79 20.21 1.71 4.52
C PRO A 79 20.22 3.07 5.21
N LYS A 80 21.35 3.42 5.82
CA LYS A 80 21.56 4.74 6.42
C LYS A 80 21.29 5.83 5.37
N ASN A 81 20.82 7.00 5.82
CA ASN A 81 20.48 8.15 4.98
C ASN A 81 19.43 7.83 3.89
N SER A 82 18.56 6.84 4.11
CA SER A 82 17.49 6.49 3.19
C SER A 82 16.12 6.67 3.84
N VAL A 83 15.10 6.88 3.02
CA VAL A 83 13.70 7.02 3.46
C VAL A 83 12.78 6.14 2.61
N ALA A 84 11.67 5.69 3.19
CA ALA A 84 10.57 5.08 2.45
C ALA A 84 9.57 6.15 2.05
N THR A 85 9.00 6.08 0.85
CA THR A 85 7.91 6.95 0.42
C THR A 85 6.55 6.29 0.63
N PHE A 86 5.58 7.13 0.92
CA PHE A 86 4.18 6.80 1.05
C PHE A 86 3.34 7.58 0.04
N VAL A 87 2.28 6.95 -0.48
CA VAL A 87 1.25 7.64 -1.27
C VAL A 87 -0.11 6.96 -1.09
N ALA A 88 -1.15 7.77 -0.95
CA ALA A 88 -2.53 7.34 -1.10
C ALA A 88 -3.31 8.46 -1.81
N ILE A 89 -3.94 8.13 -2.94
CA ILE A 89 -4.71 9.07 -3.76
C ILE A 89 -6.17 8.64 -3.72
N ALA A 90 -7.07 9.60 -3.53
CA ALA A 90 -8.51 9.38 -3.61
C ALA A 90 -8.88 8.80 -4.98
N ARG A 91 -9.78 7.82 -5.01
CA ARG A 91 -10.13 7.06 -6.22
C ARG A 91 -10.55 7.94 -7.39
N ALA A 92 -11.25 9.04 -7.14
CA ALA A 92 -11.71 9.99 -8.17
C ALA A 92 -10.56 10.63 -8.99
N TYR A 93 -9.33 10.58 -8.49
CA TYR A 93 -8.15 11.17 -9.14
C TYR A 93 -7.20 10.13 -9.76
N TRP A 94 -7.56 8.84 -9.73
CA TRP A 94 -6.76 7.80 -10.36
C TRP A 94 -6.74 7.96 -11.89
N GLY A 95 -5.59 7.67 -12.50
CA GLY A 95 -5.40 7.83 -13.95
C GLY A 95 -5.06 9.26 -14.41
N ASN A 96 -5.17 10.27 -13.53
CA ASN A 96 -5.00 11.68 -13.89
C ASN A 96 -3.57 12.22 -13.69
N GLY A 97 -2.55 11.36 -13.61
CA GLY A 97 -1.15 11.76 -13.44
C GLY A 97 -0.73 12.19 -12.03
N VAL A 98 -1.68 12.39 -11.10
CA VAL A 98 -1.43 12.90 -9.73
C VAL A 98 -0.30 12.17 -8.99
N SER A 99 -0.27 10.83 -9.03
CA SER A 99 0.78 10.06 -8.35
C SER A 99 2.16 10.32 -8.95
N GLY A 100 2.25 10.48 -10.27
CA GLY A 100 3.50 10.82 -10.97
C GLY A 100 3.99 12.22 -10.60
N ASP A 101 3.13 13.21 -10.74
CA ASP A 101 3.48 14.62 -10.51
C ASP A 101 3.88 14.86 -9.04
N SER A 102 3.11 14.30 -8.09
CA SER A 102 3.47 14.36 -6.66
C SER A 102 4.76 13.61 -6.32
N SER A 103 5.11 12.54 -7.04
CA SER A 103 6.39 11.85 -6.84
C SER A 103 7.58 12.70 -7.27
N ILE A 104 7.47 13.40 -8.39
CA ILE A 104 8.52 14.30 -8.91
C ILE A 104 8.78 15.40 -7.90
N LEU A 105 7.72 16.05 -7.41
CA LEU A 105 7.83 17.10 -6.39
C LEU A 105 8.43 16.56 -5.09
N LEU A 106 8.00 15.38 -4.64
CA LEU A 106 8.56 14.76 -3.44
C LEU A 106 10.07 14.48 -3.58
N CYS A 107 10.48 13.85 -4.69
CA CYS A 107 11.91 13.56 -4.94
C CYS A 107 12.72 14.84 -5.00
N GLN A 108 12.20 15.87 -5.67
CA GLN A 108 12.82 17.18 -5.71
C GLN A 108 13.04 17.74 -4.31
N GLN A 109 11.98 17.82 -3.50
CA GLN A 109 12.04 18.41 -2.16
C GLN A 109 12.98 17.64 -1.24
N VAL A 110 12.89 16.31 -1.22
CA VAL A 110 13.72 15.46 -0.35
C VAL A 110 15.19 15.59 -0.73
N PHE A 111 15.55 15.45 -2.02
CA PHE A 111 16.95 15.52 -2.41
C PHE A 111 17.53 16.95 -2.34
N GLU A 112 16.74 18.01 -2.60
CA GLU A 112 17.27 19.38 -2.51
C GLU A 112 17.43 19.88 -1.07
N LYS A 113 16.62 19.38 -0.13
CA LYS A 113 16.55 19.93 1.24
C LYS A 113 17.14 19.03 2.31
N SER A 114 17.78 17.93 1.93
CA SER A 114 18.36 16.98 2.87
C SER A 114 19.59 16.28 2.29
N ASP A 115 20.29 15.53 3.13
CA ASP A 115 21.39 14.63 2.74
C ASP A 115 20.92 13.19 2.46
N VAL A 116 19.61 12.98 2.24
CA VAL A 116 19.08 11.65 1.88
C VAL A 116 19.76 11.14 0.60
N GLU A 117 20.30 9.94 0.65
CA GLU A 117 21.00 9.30 -0.46
C GLU A 117 20.03 8.55 -1.38
N ALA A 118 18.93 8.03 -0.83
CA ALA A 118 17.95 7.27 -1.58
C ALA A 118 16.52 7.33 -1.00
N ILE A 119 15.55 7.27 -1.91
CA ILE A 119 14.13 7.11 -1.61
C ILE A 119 13.70 5.72 -2.07
N TYR A 120 13.11 4.95 -1.18
CA TYR A 120 12.59 3.61 -1.43
C TYR A 120 11.08 3.64 -1.52
N THR A 121 10.50 2.86 -2.43
CA THR A 121 9.06 2.64 -2.54
C THR A 121 8.79 1.15 -2.62
N ARG A 122 7.62 0.73 -2.16
CA ARG A 122 7.23 -0.67 -2.11
C ARG A 122 5.85 -0.82 -2.71
N VAL A 123 5.72 -1.77 -3.63
CA VAL A 123 4.51 -1.96 -4.43
C VAL A 123 4.13 -3.43 -4.39
N TRP A 124 2.82 -3.72 -4.45
CA TRP A 124 2.27 -5.04 -4.71
C TRP A 124 2.06 -5.22 -6.22
N PRO A 125 3.00 -5.71 -7.04
CA PRO A 125 2.86 -5.61 -8.50
C PRO A 125 1.70 -6.43 -9.06
N LYS A 126 1.38 -7.55 -8.38
CA LYS A 126 0.27 -8.45 -8.77
C LYS A 126 -1.11 -7.91 -8.41
N LEU A 127 -1.17 -6.98 -7.45
CA LEU A 127 -2.42 -6.38 -6.96
C LEU A 127 -2.58 -4.91 -7.41
N ASN A 128 -1.47 -4.23 -7.69
CA ASN A 128 -1.42 -2.82 -8.08
C ASN A 128 -0.37 -2.60 -9.19
N PRO A 129 -0.61 -3.11 -10.41
CA PRO A 129 0.29 -2.94 -11.54
C PRO A 129 0.42 -1.47 -11.98
N ALA A 130 -0.58 -0.62 -11.70
CA ALA A 130 -0.53 0.80 -12.00
C ALA A 130 0.55 1.52 -11.19
N SER A 131 0.66 1.25 -9.89
CA SER A 131 1.73 1.79 -9.06
C SER A 131 3.11 1.32 -9.53
N ASP A 132 3.23 0.07 -9.95
CA ASP A 132 4.47 -0.51 -10.49
C ASP A 132 4.94 0.26 -11.74
N ALA A 133 4.02 0.49 -12.68
CA ALA A 133 4.27 1.25 -13.90
C ALA A 133 4.69 2.69 -13.61
N VAL A 134 4.08 3.35 -12.61
CA VAL A 134 4.46 4.69 -12.17
C VAL A 134 5.89 4.72 -11.67
N GLN A 135 6.30 3.80 -10.79
CA GLN A 135 7.68 3.79 -10.26
C GLN A 135 8.71 3.62 -11.38
N ARG A 136 8.46 2.69 -12.31
CA ARG A 136 9.33 2.46 -13.47
C ARG A 136 9.44 3.68 -14.37
N ARG A 137 8.31 4.33 -14.68
CA ARG A 137 8.28 5.55 -15.51
C ARG A 137 9.06 6.69 -14.86
N LEU A 138 9.04 6.77 -13.54
CA LEU A 138 9.78 7.78 -12.77
C LEU A 138 11.27 7.44 -12.61
N GLY A 139 11.79 6.39 -13.24
CA GLY A 139 13.20 6.02 -13.17
C GLY A 139 13.62 5.32 -11.88
N PHE A 140 12.66 4.89 -11.04
CA PHE A 140 13.02 4.04 -9.91
C PHE A 140 13.48 2.68 -10.42
N VAL A 141 14.59 2.18 -9.88
CA VAL A 141 15.16 0.89 -10.24
C VAL A 141 14.77 -0.19 -9.22
N PRO A 142 14.67 -1.47 -9.61
CA PRO A 142 14.44 -2.55 -8.66
C PRO A 142 15.50 -2.55 -7.54
N ALA A 143 15.07 -2.82 -6.32
CA ALA A 143 15.90 -2.93 -5.14
C ALA A 143 15.69 -4.28 -4.45
N GLU A 144 16.54 -4.58 -3.46
CA GLU A 144 16.38 -5.75 -2.61
C GLU A 144 15.00 -5.73 -1.92
N ARG A 145 14.35 -6.90 -1.88
CA ARG A 145 13.01 -7.02 -1.29
C ARG A 145 13.10 -7.02 0.22
N HIS A 146 12.15 -6.35 0.86
CA HIS A 146 11.89 -6.47 2.28
C HIS A 146 10.58 -7.21 2.50
N THR A 147 10.53 -8.13 3.46
CA THR A 147 9.30 -8.81 3.81
C THR A 147 8.30 -7.82 4.43
N LEU A 148 7.01 -8.09 4.29
CA LEU A 148 5.96 -7.29 4.92
C LEU A 148 6.06 -7.42 6.44
N ARG A 149 6.34 -8.62 6.94
CA ARG A 149 6.53 -8.95 8.36
C ARG A 149 7.67 -8.16 8.98
N ASP A 150 8.83 -8.04 8.33
CA ASP A 150 9.94 -7.22 8.84
C ASP A 150 9.61 -5.72 8.85
N THR A 151 8.75 -5.28 7.92
CA THR A 151 8.38 -3.86 7.80
C THR A 151 7.34 -3.43 8.83
N PHE A 152 6.28 -4.22 8.99
CA PHE A 152 5.10 -3.81 9.75
C PHE A 152 4.86 -4.63 11.01
N GLY A 153 5.60 -5.71 11.20
CA GLY A 153 5.38 -6.65 12.27
C GLY A 153 4.21 -7.60 12.02
N GLU A 154 4.23 -8.71 12.74
CA GLU A 154 3.26 -9.80 12.64
C GLU A 154 1.82 -9.35 12.94
N GLN A 155 1.62 -8.56 14.00
CA GLN A 155 0.30 -8.06 14.38
C GLN A 155 -0.39 -7.30 13.24
N ARG A 156 0.35 -6.44 12.54
CA ARG A 156 -0.21 -5.68 11.43
C ARG A 156 -0.54 -6.56 10.22
N MET A 157 0.19 -7.66 10.04
CA MET A 157 -0.11 -8.61 8.98
C MET A 157 -1.36 -9.43 9.27
N LEU A 158 -1.59 -9.80 10.53
CA LEU A 158 -2.85 -10.43 10.95
C LEU A 158 -4.04 -9.49 10.74
N GLU A 159 -3.90 -8.20 11.04
CA GLU A 159 -4.93 -7.21 10.73
C GLU A 159 -5.25 -7.13 9.23
N VAL A 160 -4.24 -7.28 8.36
CA VAL A 160 -4.46 -7.34 6.91
C VAL A 160 -5.20 -8.62 6.50
N LEU A 161 -4.85 -9.77 7.10
CA LEU A 161 -5.57 -11.02 6.89
C LEU A 161 -7.05 -10.86 7.25
N ASP A 162 -7.35 -10.32 8.43
CA ASP A 162 -8.72 -10.08 8.90
C ASP A 162 -9.50 -9.19 7.92
N PHE A 163 -8.84 -8.16 7.39
CA PHE A 163 -9.45 -7.26 6.41
C PHE A 163 -9.79 -7.95 5.10
N ASP A 164 -8.87 -8.76 4.55
CA ASP A 164 -9.13 -9.47 3.28
C ASP A 164 -10.14 -10.62 3.46
N LEU A 165 -10.18 -11.30 4.62
CA LEU A 165 -11.26 -12.24 4.96
C LEU A 165 -12.62 -11.54 5.08
N TRP A 166 -12.67 -10.36 5.69
CA TRP A 166 -13.88 -9.55 5.73
C TRP A 166 -14.33 -9.16 4.32
N ARG A 167 -13.42 -8.69 3.44
CA ARG A 167 -13.74 -8.38 2.04
C ARG A 167 -14.31 -9.60 1.31
N ALA A 168 -13.70 -10.77 1.49
CA ALA A 168 -14.17 -12.02 0.91
C ALA A 168 -15.59 -12.40 1.40
N SER A 169 -15.91 -12.13 2.66
CA SER A 169 -17.24 -12.40 3.22
C SER A 169 -18.35 -11.50 2.66
N ARG A 170 -17.99 -10.37 2.07
CA ARG A 170 -18.92 -9.37 1.51
C ARG A 170 -19.18 -9.54 0.02
N LEU A 171 -18.51 -10.50 -0.63
CA LEU A 171 -18.65 -10.74 -2.07
C LEU A 171 -20.11 -10.99 -2.45
N GLN A 172 -20.52 -10.42 -3.57
CA GLN A 172 -21.86 -10.59 -4.17
C GLN A 172 -21.70 -11.27 -5.53
N ASN A 173 -22.75 -11.99 -5.97
CA ASN A 173 -22.65 -12.99 -7.04
C ASN A 173 -22.19 -12.48 -8.42
N ASP A 174 -22.34 -11.19 -8.74
CA ASP A 174 -22.27 -10.75 -10.13
C ASP A 174 -20.92 -10.09 -10.53
N GLU A 175 -20.08 -9.67 -9.57
CA GLU A 175 -18.80 -8.97 -9.85
C GLU A 175 -17.67 -9.32 -8.86
N PHE A 176 -17.72 -10.49 -8.22
CA PHE A 176 -16.78 -10.82 -7.14
C PHE A 176 -15.35 -11.19 -7.57
N ASN A 177 -15.16 -11.60 -8.83
CA ASN A 177 -13.93 -12.26 -9.30
C ASN A 177 -12.65 -11.48 -9.00
N GLU A 178 -12.64 -10.17 -9.24
CA GLU A 178 -11.44 -9.36 -9.00
C GLU A 178 -11.13 -9.21 -7.50
N THR A 179 -12.16 -9.03 -6.67
CA THR A 179 -11.96 -8.95 -5.21
C THR A 179 -11.52 -10.29 -4.65
N LEU A 180 -12.12 -11.40 -5.09
CA LEU A 180 -11.69 -12.75 -4.70
C LEU A 180 -10.22 -12.98 -5.08
N ARG A 181 -9.87 -12.70 -6.33
CA ARG A 181 -8.49 -12.81 -6.83
C ARG A 181 -7.51 -11.99 -5.97
N GLN A 182 -7.85 -10.75 -5.67
CA GLN A 182 -7.01 -9.88 -4.84
C GLN A 182 -6.83 -10.43 -3.42
N CYS A 183 -7.91 -10.88 -2.77
CA CYS A 183 -7.84 -11.46 -1.42
C CYS A 183 -7.01 -12.76 -1.43
N SER A 184 -7.26 -13.66 -2.39
CA SER A 184 -6.53 -14.93 -2.53
C SER A 184 -5.02 -14.70 -2.70
N ILE A 185 -4.61 -13.83 -3.63
CA ILE A 185 -3.19 -13.52 -3.87
C ILE A 185 -2.57 -12.92 -2.61
N ARG A 186 -3.24 -11.95 -1.97
CA ARG A 186 -2.70 -11.27 -0.80
C ARG A 186 -2.53 -12.22 0.39
N ILE A 187 -3.53 -13.05 0.66
CA ILE A 187 -3.48 -14.09 1.69
C ILE A 187 -2.36 -15.12 1.38
N GLY A 188 -2.17 -15.48 0.11
CA GLY A 188 -1.04 -16.32 -0.32
C GLY A 188 0.32 -15.69 -0.06
N GLN A 189 0.44 -14.37 -0.24
CA GLN A 189 1.67 -13.64 0.10
C GLN A 189 1.91 -13.59 1.62
N LEU A 190 0.86 -13.50 2.43
CA LEU A 190 0.98 -13.61 3.89
C LEU A 190 1.41 -15.02 4.32
N ALA A 191 0.88 -16.07 3.69
CA ALA A 191 1.29 -17.45 3.94
C ALA A 191 2.79 -17.66 3.61
N ALA A 192 3.30 -17.01 2.56
CA ALA A 192 4.72 -17.06 2.21
C ALA A 192 5.65 -16.35 3.19
N GLU A 193 5.10 -15.56 4.13
CA GLU A 193 5.85 -14.89 5.20
C GLU A 193 5.72 -15.62 6.55
N ASP A 194 5.34 -16.90 6.51
CA ASP A 194 5.17 -17.78 7.66
C ASP A 194 4.18 -17.24 8.71
N LEU A 195 3.12 -16.57 8.26
CA LEU A 195 2.03 -16.10 9.13
C LEU A 195 0.91 -17.12 9.27
N LEU A 196 0.74 -17.98 8.27
CA LEU A 196 -0.25 -19.05 8.26
C LEU A 196 0.16 -20.13 7.26
N GLU A 197 -0.17 -21.39 7.59
CA GLU A 197 0.05 -22.51 6.69
C GLU A 197 -0.82 -22.36 5.42
N PRO A 198 -0.30 -22.63 4.21
CA PRO A 198 -1.05 -22.46 2.96
C PRO A 198 -2.40 -23.19 2.93
N GLU A 199 -2.46 -24.40 3.49
CA GLU A 199 -3.72 -25.17 3.58
C GLU A 199 -4.73 -24.51 4.52
N THR A 200 -4.25 -23.95 5.63
CA THR A 200 -5.08 -23.18 6.56
C THR A 200 -5.58 -21.90 5.91
N ALA A 201 -4.74 -21.24 5.12
CA ALA A 201 -5.08 -20.04 4.37
C ALA A 201 -6.22 -20.27 3.37
N VAL A 202 -6.15 -21.36 2.60
CA VAL A 202 -7.23 -21.79 1.69
C VAL A 202 -8.52 -22.06 2.48
N ALA A 203 -8.43 -22.84 3.56
CA ALA A 203 -9.59 -23.20 4.37
C ALA A 203 -10.27 -21.97 4.99
N GLN A 204 -9.51 -21.04 5.55
CA GLN A 204 -10.04 -19.80 6.12
C GLN A 204 -10.71 -18.92 5.06
N LEU A 205 -10.09 -18.75 3.89
CA LEU A 205 -10.67 -17.96 2.82
C LEU A 205 -11.97 -18.57 2.31
N ILE A 206 -12.00 -19.88 2.02
CA ILE A 206 -13.23 -20.58 1.58
C ILE A 206 -14.32 -20.47 2.65
N SER A 207 -13.97 -20.62 3.93
CA SER A 207 -14.92 -20.49 5.04
C SER A 207 -15.47 -19.08 5.22
N ALA A 208 -14.73 -18.05 4.80
CA ALA A 208 -15.18 -16.67 4.86
C ALA A 208 -16.15 -16.32 3.74
N LEU A 209 -16.11 -17.03 2.60
CA LEU A 209 -16.96 -16.74 1.45
C LEU A 209 -18.45 -16.97 1.74
N PRO A 210 -19.34 -16.21 1.07
CA PRO A 210 -20.77 -16.50 1.05
C PRO A 210 -21.05 -17.96 0.65
N GLU A 211 -22.08 -18.57 1.24
CA GLU A 211 -22.39 -20.01 1.09
C GLU A 211 -22.52 -20.46 -0.38
N ALA A 212 -23.10 -19.64 -1.24
CA ALA A 212 -23.23 -19.95 -2.66
C ALA A 212 -21.86 -20.06 -3.36
N LEU A 213 -20.91 -19.19 -2.99
CA LEU A 213 -19.55 -19.17 -3.55
C LEU A 213 -18.67 -20.24 -2.93
N SER A 214 -18.75 -20.45 -1.60
CA SER A 214 -17.93 -21.43 -0.90
C SER A 214 -18.19 -22.88 -1.34
N ARG A 215 -19.38 -23.17 -1.88
CA ARG A 215 -19.76 -24.49 -2.42
C ARG A 215 -19.42 -24.68 -3.91
N SER A 216 -19.01 -23.63 -4.62
CA SER A 216 -18.66 -23.73 -6.03
C SER A 216 -17.25 -24.31 -6.20
N GLU A 217 -17.15 -25.44 -6.90
CA GLU A 217 -15.85 -26.08 -7.19
C GLU A 217 -14.93 -25.17 -8.00
N ASP A 218 -15.47 -24.42 -8.97
CA ASP A 218 -14.72 -23.46 -9.77
C ASP A 218 -14.13 -22.34 -8.90
N VAL A 219 -14.91 -21.81 -7.96
CA VAL A 219 -14.46 -20.77 -7.02
C VAL A 219 -13.37 -21.32 -6.09
N GLN A 220 -13.53 -22.54 -5.57
CA GLN A 220 -12.52 -23.18 -4.73
C GLN A 220 -11.21 -23.40 -5.50
N ALA A 221 -11.29 -23.86 -6.75
CA ALA A 221 -10.12 -24.03 -7.61
C ALA A 221 -9.42 -22.69 -7.87
N GLN A 222 -10.20 -21.63 -8.16
CA GLN A 222 -9.66 -20.29 -8.32
C GLN A 222 -8.92 -19.80 -7.06
N VAL A 223 -9.51 -20.00 -5.87
CA VAL A 223 -8.86 -19.64 -4.59
C VAL A 223 -7.49 -20.31 -4.47
N VAL A 224 -7.40 -21.61 -4.76
CA VAL A 224 -6.14 -22.35 -4.68
C VAL A 224 -5.10 -21.80 -5.67
N ASP A 225 -5.49 -21.56 -6.91
CA ASP A 225 -4.59 -21.06 -7.96
C ASP A 225 -4.08 -19.64 -7.67
N ASP A 226 -4.98 -18.73 -7.30
CA ASP A 226 -4.64 -17.34 -6.97
C ASP A 226 -3.82 -17.26 -5.68
N LEU A 227 -4.10 -18.09 -4.68
CA LEU A 227 -3.31 -18.17 -3.45
C LEU A 227 -1.90 -18.70 -3.75
N ARG A 228 -1.77 -19.72 -4.60
CA ARG A 228 -0.47 -20.22 -5.06
C ARG A 228 0.32 -19.13 -5.80
N LEU A 229 -0.36 -18.30 -6.60
CA LEU A 229 0.29 -17.15 -7.24
C LEU A 229 0.86 -16.18 -6.20
N GLY A 230 0.12 -15.91 -5.12
CA GLY A 230 0.60 -15.15 -3.98
C GLY A 230 1.82 -15.78 -3.30
N LEU A 231 1.73 -17.08 -3.01
CA LEU A 231 2.79 -17.86 -2.35
C LEU A 231 4.12 -17.81 -3.11
N LEU A 232 4.06 -17.86 -4.44
CA LEU A 232 5.22 -17.79 -5.32
C LEU A 232 5.76 -16.37 -5.53
N ASN A 233 5.06 -15.34 -5.02
CA ASN A 233 5.45 -13.94 -5.16
C ASN A 233 5.44 -13.24 -3.78
N PRO A 234 6.24 -13.73 -2.80
CA PRO A 234 6.29 -13.12 -1.47
C PRO A 234 6.82 -11.69 -1.52
N ALA A 235 6.44 -10.93 -0.49
CA ALA A 235 6.87 -9.57 -0.25
C ALA A 235 6.47 -8.57 -1.34
N TRP A 236 6.78 -7.31 -1.08
CA TRP A 236 6.67 -6.26 -2.10
C TRP A 236 7.79 -6.32 -3.13
N ALA A 237 7.48 -5.83 -4.33
CA ALA A 237 8.55 -5.27 -5.15
C ALA A 237 9.03 -3.98 -4.49
N SER A 238 10.30 -3.95 -4.14
CA SER A 238 10.96 -2.76 -3.65
C SER A 238 11.67 -2.07 -4.81
N TYR A 239 11.56 -0.75 -4.86
CA TYR A 239 12.24 0.08 -5.83
C TYR A 239 12.98 1.21 -5.13
N ARG A 240 14.05 1.69 -5.77
CA ARG A 240 14.93 2.74 -5.24
C ARG A 240 15.14 3.83 -6.28
N MET A 241 15.03 5.07 -5.83
CA MET A 241 15.57 6.25 -6.51
C MET A 241 16.77 6.74 -5.72
N SER A 242 17.96 6.75 -6.33
CA SER A 242 19.13 7.37 -5.71
C SER A 242 19.21 8.85 -6.08
N ARG A 243 19.90 9.63 -5.25
CA ARG A 243 20.23 11.03 -5.54
C ARG A 243 20.93 11.19 -6.89
N ASP A 244 21.86 10.30 -7.22
CA ASP A 244 22.60 10.35 -8.48
C ASP A 244 21.69 10.09 -9.68
N ALA A 245 20.83 9.06 -9.59
CA ALA A 245 19.85 8.76 -10.65
C ALA A 245 18.89 9.92 -10.86
N TRP A 246 18.43 10.55 -9.77
CA TRP A 246 17.60 11.75 -9.82
C TRP A 246 18.31 12.93 -10.49
N GLY A 247 19.60 13.15 -10.17
CA GLY A 247 20.43 14.18 -10.79
C GLY A 247 20.57 14.01 -12.29
N MET A 248 20.72 12.76 -12.76
CA MET A 248 20.79 12.45 -14.19
C MET A 248 19.46 12.73 -14.92
N MET A 249 18.31 12.50 -14.29
CA MET A 249 17.00 12.80 -14.89
C MET A 249 16.70 14.30 -14.99
N LYS A 250 17.24 15.13 -14.11
CA LYS A 250 17.09 16.60 -14.20
C LYS A 250 17.97 17.23 -15.28
N GLY A 251 19.05 16.55 -15.67
CA GLY A 251 20.02 17.03 -16.65
C GLY A 251 19.68 16.70 -18.11
N SER A 252 18.61 15.93 -18.35
CA SER A 252 18.09 15.54 -19.68
C SER A 252 16.87 16.36 -20.06
#